data_AF-A0A961PLS3-F1
#
_entry.id   AF-A0A961PLS3-F1
#
_cell.length_a   1.000
_cell.length_b   1.000
_cell.length_c   1.000
_cell.angle_alpha   90.00
_cell.angle_beta   90.00
_cell.angle_gamma   90.00
#
_symmetry.space_group_name_H-M   'P 1'
#
loop_
_entity.id
_entity.type
_entity.pdbx_description
1 polymer ?
#
loop_
_entity_poly.entity_id
_entity_poly.type
_entity_poly.pdbx_seq_one_letter_code
_entity_poly.pdbx_strand_id
1 'polypeptide(L)'
;MTLFYLLAIIALLVGTAAIYMALIAAFPVSWLYYHLFLRKPLVWAILLGTLAWAAVQPVFPWPLLGPLGLMVLAVVLTYRMHQSVAFRAIDFPPE
;
A
#
# COMPACT_ATOMS: atom_id res chain seq x y z
N MET A 1 16.10 -10.47 8.43
CA MET A 1 15.50 -9.18 8.83
C MET A 1 15.48 -8.16 7.71
N THR A 2 16.60 -7.94 7.01
CA THR A 2 16.69 -7.01 5.86
C THR A 2 15.60 -7.21 4.81
N LEU A 3 15.30 -8.47 4.44
CA LEU A 3 14.25 -8.79 3.47
C LEU A 3 12.87 -8.24 3.86
N PHE A 4 12.46 -8.39 5.13
CA PHE A 4 11.14 -7.92 5.59
C PHE A 4 11.04 -6.40 5.62
N TYR A 5 12.13 -5.72 5.95
CA TYR A 5 12.19 -4.26 5.82
C TYR A 5 12.13 -3.81 4.36
N LEU A 6 12.79 -4.51 3.43
CA LEU A 6 12.68 -4.20 2.00
C LEU A 6 11.23 -4.39 1.51
N LEU A 7 10.58 -5.49 1.91
CA LEU A 7 9.16 -5.71 1.59
C LEU A 7 8.26 -4.60 2.17
N ALA A 8 8.52 -4.17 3.39
CA ALA A 8 7.78 -3.07 4.02
C ALA A 8 7.99 -1.73 3.29
N ILE A 9 9.22 -1.44 2.87
CA ILE A 9 9.54 -0.24 2.08
C ILE A 9 8.83 -0.30 0.72
N ILE A 10 8.87 -1.45 0.03
CA ILE A 10 8.15 -1.64 -1.24
C ILE A 10 6.65 -1.41 -1.05
N ALA A 11 6.07 -1.97 0.01
CA ALA A 11 4.66 -1.78 0.34
C ALA A 11 4.32 -0.30 0.56
N LEU A 12 5.15 0.44 1.30
CA LEU A 12 4.96 1.88 1.53
C LEU A 12 5.08 2.68 0.23
N LEU A 13 6.11 2.45 -0.56
CA LEU A 13 6.31 3.13 -1.84
C LEU A 13 5.13 2.89 -2.79
N VAL A 14 4.70 1.64 -2.95
CA VAL A 14 3.53 1.32 -3.80
C VAL A 14 2.25 1.92 -3.22
N GLY A 15 2.04 1.86 -1.90
CA GLY A 15 0.83 2.41 -1.28
C GLY A 15 0.70 3.92 -1.42
N THR A 16 1.84 4.64 -1.46
CA THR A 16 1.91 6.10 -1.50
C THR A 16 2.20 6.69 -2.88
N ALA A 17 2.67 5.89 -3.84
CA ALA A 17 3.05 6.35 -5.19
C ALA A 17 1.92 7.09 -5.91
N ALA A 18 0.66 6.76 -5.65
CA ALA A 18 -0.49 7.46 -6.22
C ALA A 18 -0.52 8.97 -5.94
N ILE A 19 0.05 9.44 -4.82
CA ILE A 19 0.19 10.87 -4.54
C ILE A 19 1.12 11.51 -5.56
N TYR A 20 2.33 10.96 -5.70
CA TYR A 20 3.33 11.48 -6.63
C TYR A 20 2.84 11.44 -8.08
N MET A 21 2.18 10.35 -8.46
CA MET A 21 1.60 10.21 -9.80
C MET A 21 0.50 11.25 -10.09
N ALA A 22 -0.28 11.64 -9.08
CA ALA A 22 -1.30 12.68 -9.21
C ALA A 22 -0.73 14.10 -9.25
N LEU A 23 0.44 14.34 -8.64
CA LEU A 23 1.08 15.66 -8.61
C LEU A 23 1.89 15.98 -9.88
N ILE A 24 2.25 14.97 -10.67
CA ILE A 24 2.99 15.14 -11.92
C ILE A 24 1.99 15.41 -13.05
N ALA A 25 1.91 16.65 -13.51
CA ALA A 25 0.94 17.07 -14.55
C ALA A 25 1.04 16.26 -15.86
N ALA A 26 2.23 15.76 -16.21
CA ALA A 26 2.47 14.98 -17.42
C ALA A 26 2.23 13.46 -17.26
N PHE A 27 1.68 13.01 -16.13
CA PHE A 27 1.60 11.58 -15.83
C PHE A 27 0.44 10.89 -16.60
N PRO A 28 0.68 9.77 -17.30
CA PRO A 28 -0.38 9.10 -18.06
C PRO A 28 -1.51 8.57 -17.16
N VAL A 29 -2.76 8.91 -17.49
CA VAL A 29 -3.94 8.47 -16.74
C VAL A 29 -4.09 6.94 -16.72
N SER A 30 -3.71 6.26 -17.81
CA SER A 30 -3.73 4.80 -17.89
C SER A 30 -2.83 4.15 -16.84
N TRP A 31 -1.65 4.72 -16.59
CA TRP A 31 -0.73 4.22 -15.58
C TRP A 31 -1.27 4.45 -14.17
N LEU A 32 -1.88 5.62 -13.92
CA LEU A 32 -2.56 5.90 -12.65
C LEU A 32 -3.67 4.87 -12.42
N TYR A 33 -4.50 4.59 -13.42
CA TYR A 33 -5.56 3.58 -13.34
C TYR A 33 -5.02 2.20 -12.95
N TYR A 34 -4.01 1.69 -13.69
CA TYR A 34 -3.42 0.38 -13.40
C TYR A 34 -2.78 0.32 -12.02
N HIS A 35 -2.07 1.38 -11.62
CA HIS A 35 -1.48 1.47 -10.30
C HIS A 35 -2.56 1.44 -9.20
N LEU A 36 -3.64 2.22 -9.35
CA LEU A 36 -4.75 2.23 -8.39
C LEU A 36 -5.44 0.87 -8.27
N PHE A 37 -5.51 0.11 -9.36
CA PHE A 37 -6.04 -1.25 -9.38
C PHE A 37 -5.11 -2.26 -8.69
N LEU A 38 -3.81 -2.25 -9.00
CA LEU A 38 -2.84 -3.24 -8.53
C LEU A 38 -2.27 -2.97 -7.13
N ARG A 39 -2.22 -1.70 -6.69
CA ARG A 39 -1.58 -1.36 -5.41
C ARG A 39 -2.22 -2.04 -4.20
N LYS A 40 -3.56 -2.10 -4.16
CA LYS A 40 -4.32 -2.70 -3.04
C LYS A 40 -4.01 -4.18 -2.89
N PRO A 41 -4.18 -5.04 -3.93
CA PRO A 41 -3.84 -6.45 -3.80
C PRO A 41 -2.35 -6.66 -3.54
N LEU A 42 -1.45 -5.84 -4.10
CA LEU A 42 -0.01 -6.01 -3.89
C LEU A 42 0.40 -5.74 -2.43
N VAL A 43 -0.02 -4.60 -1.86
CA VAL A 43 0.31 -4.24 -0.47
C VAL A 43 -0.29 -5.27 0.51
N TRP A 44 -1.50 -5.76 0.25
CA TRP A 44 -2.10 -6.84 1.04
C TRP A 44 -1.36 -8.17 0.89
N ALA A 45 -0.95 -8.55 -0.33
CA ALA A 45 -0.21 -9.78 -0.57
C ALA A 45 1.13 -9.80 0.19
N ILE A 46 1.82 -8.64 0.25
CA ILE A 46 3.05 -8.50 1.03
C ILE A 46 2.79 -8.72 2.52
N LEU A 47 1.77 -8.06 3.09
CA LEU A 47 1.44 -8.19 4.51
C LEU A 47 1.00 -9.62 4.85
N LEU A 48 0.03 -10.17 4.11
CA LEU A 48 -0.52 -11.50 4.38
C LEU A 48 0.50 -12.60 4.10
N GLY A 49 1.32 -12.49 3.06
CA GLY A 49 2.39 -13.43 2.79
C GLY A 49 3.44 -13.44 3.91
N THR A 50 3.77 -12.26 4.45
CA THR A 50 4.69 -12.15 5.59
C THR A 50 4.09 -12.75 6.86
N LEU A 51 2.79 -12.51 7.13
CA LEU A 51 2.09 -13.10 8.27
C LEU A 51 1.96 -14.62 8.14
N ALA A 52 1.61 -15.12 6.96
CA ALA A 52 1.53 -16.56 6.70
C ALA A 52 2.88 -17.25 6.91
N TRP A 53 3.96 -16.64 6.42
CA TRP A 53 5.32 -17.13 6.68
C TRP A 53 5.66 -17.14 8.17
N ALA A 54 5.29 -16.09 8.91
CA ALA A 54 5.55 -15.98 10.34
C ALA A 54 4.74 -17.01 11.16
N ALA A 55 3.51 -17.30 10.74
CA ALA A 55 2.61 -18.25 11.40
C ALA A 55 3.08 -19.70 11.33
N VAL A 56 3.87 -20.06 10.31
CA VAL A 56 4.44 -21.41 10.17
C VAL A 56 5.81 -21.57 10.83
N GLN A 57 6.36 -20.52 11.46
CA GLN A 57 7.61 -20.64 12.21
C GLN A 57 7.36 -21.33 13.55
N PRO A 58 8.27 -22.20 14.01
CA PRO A 58 8.13 -22.91 15.29
C PRO A 58 8.13 -21.96 16.50
N VAL A 59 8.78 -20.81 16.38
CA VAL A 59 8.74 -19.72 17.35
C VAL A 59 8.47 -18.43 16.58
N PHE A 60 7.54 -17.62 17.07
CA PHE A 60 7.22 -16.36 16.43
C PHE A 60 8.43 -15.42 16.42
N PRO A 61 8.84 -14.88 15.26
CA PRO A 61 10.01 -14.01 15.16
C PRO A 61 9.66 -12.59 15.62
N TRP A 62 9.75 -12.32 16.92
CA TRP A 62 9.45 -11.00 17.51
C TRP A 62 10.10 -9.78 16.83
N PRO A 63 11.34 -9.85 16.30
CA PRO A 63 11.93 -8.74 15.54
C PRO A 63 11.16 -8.36 14.26
N LEU A 64 10.22 -9.20 13.79
CA LEU A 64 9.36 -8.95 12.66
C LEU A 64 8.26 -7.90 12.94
N LEU A 65 8.02 -7.55 14.21
CA LEU A 65 7.00 -6.56 14.58
C LEU A 65 7.25 -5.18 13.94
N GLY A 66 8.51 -4.75 13.85
CA GLY A 66 8.91 -3.51 13.19
C GLY A 66 8.46 -3.44 11.71
N PRO A 67 8.94 -4.34 10.84
CA PRO A 67 8.51 -4.36 9.45
C PRO A 67 7.01 -4.64 9.27
N LEU A 68 6.37 -5.47 10.12
CA LEU A 68 4.92 -5.66 10.09
C LEU A 68 4.16 -4.36 10.37
N GLY A 69 4.60 -3.56 11.34
CA GLY A 69 4.02 -2.25 11.61
C GLY A 69 4.06 -1.32 10.39
N LEU A 70 5.18 -1.31 9.66
CA LEU A 70 5.32 -0.54 8.42
C LEU A 70 4.43 -1.08 7.28
N MET A 71 4.27 -2.40 7.16
CA MET A 71 3.35 -3.00 6.18
C MET A 71 1.89 -2.68 6.51
N VAL A 72 1.49 -2.73 7.78
CA VAL A 72 0.16 -2.32 8.23
C VAL A 72 -0.08 -0.84 7.93
N LEU A 73 0.91 0.02 8.21
CA LEU A 73 0.84 1.43 7.83
C LEU A 73 0.64 1.59 6.32
N ALA A 74 1.37 0.84 5.48
CA ALA A 74 1.20 0.86 4.03
C ALA A 74 -0.23 0.50 3.60
N VAL A 75 -0.84 -0.51 4.22
CA VAL A 75 -2.25 -0.87 3.97
C VAL A 75 -3.15 0.32 4.33
N VAL A 76 -3.01 0.88 5.53
CA VAL A 76 -3.84 2.03 5.98
C VAL A 76 -3.73 3.20 5.01
N LEU A 77 -2.51 3.57 4.61
CA LEU A 77 -2.29 4.66 3.65
C LEU A 77 -2.90 4.34 2.29
N THR A 78 -2.81 3.09 1.82
CA THR A 78 -3.40 2.66 0.54
C THR A 78 -4.93 2.90 0.48
N TYR A 79 -5.63 2.75 1.62
CA TYR A 79 -7.07 3.05 1.72
C TYR A 79 -7.34 4.55 1.90
N ARG A 80 -6.60 5.21 2.80
CA ARG A 80 -6.78 6.66 3.08
C ARG A 80 -6.48 7.52 1.86
N MET A 81 -5.50 7.12 1.04
CA MET A 81 -5.10 7.78 -0.20
C MET A 81 -5.82 7.22 -1.43
N HIS A 82 -6.96 6.55 -1.24
CA HIS A 82 -7.81 6.21 -2.36
C HIS A 82 -8.55 7.44 -2.85
N GLN A 83 -8.62 7.61 -4.18
CA GLN A 83 -9.23 8.78 -4.81
C GLN A 83 -10.64 9.08 -4.29
N SER A 84 -11.47 8.06 -4.04
CA SER A 84 -12.82 8.25 -3.49
C SER A 84 -12.87 8.78 -2.04
N VAL A 85 -11.76 8.67 -1.31
CA VAL A 85 -11.61 9.14 0.09
C VAL A 85 -10.83 10.45 0.14
N ALA A 86 -9.75 10.56 -0.63
CA ALA A 86 -8.87 11.72 -0.67
C ALA A 86 -9.46 12.88 -1.47
N PHE A 87 -10.18 12.59 -2.56
CA PHE A 87 -10.86 13.57 -3.41
C PHE A 87 -12.35 13.26 -3.39
N ARG A 88 -12.98 13.56 -2.25
CA ARG A 88 -14.43 13.42 -2.13
C ARG A 88 -15.06 14.37 -3.14
N ALA A 89 -15.78 13.84 -4.12
CA ALA A 89 -16.48 14.61 -5.15
C ALA A 89 -17.65 15.37 -4.49
N ILE A 90 -17.32 16.44 -3.77
CA ILE A 90 -18.28 17.39 -3.21
C ILE A 90 -18.66 18.42 -4.31
N ASP A 91 -17.80 18.58 -5.32
CA ASP A 91 -17.94 19.60 -6.36
C ASP A 91 -18.81 19.16 -7.56
N PHE A 92 -19.30 17.91 -7.59
CA PHE A 92 -20.23 17.43 -8.63
C PHE A 92 -21.45 16.79 -7.97
N PRO A 93 -22.57 17.52 -7.80
CA PRO A 93 -23.81 16.93 -7.32
C PRO A 93 -24.31 15.85 -8.30
N PRO A 94 -24.88 14.74 -7.80
CA PRO A 94 -25.58 13.80 -8.67
C PRO A 94 -26.78 14.51 -9.29
N GLU A 95 -26.91 14.39 -10.62
CA GLU A 95 -28.09 14.83 -11.37
C GLU A 95 -29.39 14.19 -10.83
#